data_AF-A0A0N0K1G8-F1
#
_entry.id   AF-A0A0N0K1G8-F1
#
_cell.length_a   1.000
_cell.length_b   1.000
_cell.length_c   1.000
_cell.angle_alpha   90.00
_cell.angle_beta   90.00
_cell.angle_gamma   90.00
#
_symmetry.space_group_name_H-M   'P 1'
#
loop_
_entity.id
_entity.type
_entity.pdbx_description
1 polymer ?
#
loop_
_entity_poly.entity_id
_entity_poly.type
_entity_poly.pdbx_seq_one_letter_code
_entity_poly.pdbx_strand_id
1 'polypeptide(L)'
;LAAGSAAMFAYVGAEVTIGALLADFLMRREILAAAPVVAGQLVSLYWGGAMVGRFAGAALLRRLAPTTLLAAAAVAAMLLVVTASASTGIAAAVALIAVGLGNSIMYPTIYALALPADHGLAPLASMLLCMAVVGGAVVPLLTGIVADAAGLAPALLLPALCYAGIALFARGARA
;
A
#
# COMPACT_ATOMS: atom_id res chain seq x y z
N LEU A 1 6.70 -1.26 18.57
CA LEU A 1 7.48 -2.40 18.01
C LEU A 1 6.59 -3.47 17.37
N ALA A 2 6.02 -4.44 18.09
CA ALA A 2 5.26 -5.54 17.45
C ALA A 2 4.14 -5.07 16.50
N ALA A 3 3.28 -4.14 16.95
CA ALA A 3 2.23 -3.57 16.10
C ALA A 3 2.77 -2.76 14.91
N GLY A 4 3.92 -2.10 15.07
CA GLY A 4 4.59 -1.36 14.01
C GLY A 4 5.23 -2.28 12.96
N SER A 5 5.86 -3.39 13.40
CA SER A 5 6.36 -4.43 12.50
C SER A 5 5.22 -5.11 11.74
N ALA A 6 4.08 -5.39 12.40
CA ALA A 6 2.90 -5.93 11.72
C ALA A 6 2.32 -4.93 10.70
N ALA A 7 2.26 -3.64 11.03
CA ALA A 7 1.83 -2.61 10.09
C ALA A 7 2.79 -2.48 8.90
N MET A 8 4.09 -2.58 9.15
CA MET A 8 5.12 -2.55 8.10
C MET A 8 5.00 -3.77 7.16
N PHE A 9 4.82 -4.96 7.74
CA PHE A 9 4.58 -6.18 6.99
C PHE A 9 3.34 -6.07 6.09
N ALA A 10 2.23 -5.56 6.66
CA ALA A 10 1.00 -5.35 5.92
C ALA A 10 1.17 -4.29 4.80
N TYR A 11 1.88 -3.20 5.09
CA TYR A 11 2.14 -2.14 4.11
C TYR A 11 2.95 -2.65 2.92
N VAL A 12 4.12 -3.23 3.18
CA VAL A 12 4.99 -3.72 2.10
C VAL A 12 4.27 -4.82 1.32
N GLY A 13 3.55 -5.69 2.02
CA GLY A 13 2.71 -6.71 1.39
C GLY A 13 1.69 -6.11 0.43
N ALA A 14 0.94 -5.10 0.85
CA ALA A 14 -0.07 -4.45 0.02
C ALA A 14 0.56 -3.69 -1.17
N GLU A 15 1.61 -2.90 -0.94
CA GLU A 15 2.28 -2.11 -1.98
C GLU A 15 2.85 -3.00 -3.08
N VAL A 16 3.58 -4.06 -2.70
CA VAL A 16 4.18 -4.99 -3.67
C VAL A 16 3.10 -5.79 -4.39
N THR A 17 2.03 -6.19 -3.70
CA THR A 17 0.91 -6.91 -4.34
C THR A 17 0.25 -6.06 -5.41
N ILE A 18 -0.07 -4.81 -5.10
CA ILE A 18 -0.70 -3.89 -6.07
C ILE A 18 0.27 -3.62 -7.21
N GLY A 19 1.54 -3.34 -6.92
CA GLY A 19 2.55 -3.10 -7.96
C GLY A 19 2.73 -4.29 -8.91
N ALA A 20 2.71 -5.52 -8.39
CA ALA A 20 2.85 -6.75 -9.18
C ALA A 20 1.61 -7.04 -10.02
N LEU A 21 0.41 -6.92 -9.43
CA LEU A 21 -0.85 -7.28 -10.11
C LEU A 21 -1.43 -6.14 -10.96
N LEU A 22 -0.92 -4.91 -10.86
CA LEU A 22 -1.43 -3.77 -11.61
C LEU A 22 -1.32 -3.98 -13.12
N ALA A 23 -0.20 -4.51 -13.61
CA ALA A 23 -0.03 -4.78 -15.04
C ALA A 23 -1.09 -5.79 -15.55
N ASP A 24 -1.23 -6.92 -14.85
CA ASP A 24 -2.20 -7.96 -15.19
C ASP A 24 -3.64 -7.46 -15.08
N PHE A 25 -3.92 -6.60 -14.10
CA PHE A 25 -5.23 -5.97 -13.94
C PHE A 25 -5.58 -5.08 -15.14
N LEU A 26 -4.65 -4.25 -15.61
CA LEU A 26 -4.87 -3.34 -16.74
C LEU A 26 -5.02 -4.09 -18.08
N MET A 27 -4.39 -5.26 -18.21
CA MET A 27 -4.49 -6.11 -19.40
C MET A 27 -5.85 -6.81 -19.54
N ARG A 28 -6.66 -6.88 -18.47
CA ARG A 28 -7.98 -7.52 -18.51
C ARG A 28 -8.94 -6.79 -19.46
N ARG A 29 -9.74 -7.58 -20.19
CA ARG A 29 -10.75 -7.08 -21.15
C ARG A 29 -11.80 -6.16 -20.51
N GLU A 30 -12.14 -6.43 -19.26
CA GLU A 30 -13.15 -5.67 -18.50
C GLU A 30 -12.61 -4.32 -17.99
N ILE A 31 -11.29 -4.10 -18.04
CA ILE A 31 -10.64 -2.90 -17.52
C ILE A 31 -10.22 -1.98 -18.67
N LEU A 32 -9.14 -2.33 -19.39
CA LEU A 32 -8.63 -1.51 -20.49
C LEU A 32 -8.29 -2.33 -21.73
N ALA A 33 -8.25 -3.67 -21.62
CA ALA A 33 -7.67 -4.55 -22.64
C ALA A 33 -6.29 -4.04 -23.11
N ALA A 34 -5.52 -3.46 -22.19
CA ALA A 34 -4.29 -2.75 -22.53
C ALA A 34 -3.26 -3.73 -23.08
N ALA A 35 -2.52 -3.31 -24.12
CA ALA A 35 -1.35 -4.07 -24.57
C ALA A 35 -0.31 -4.12 -23.44
N PRO A 36 0.50 -5.19 -23.32
CA PRO A 36 1.49 -5.34 -22.25
C PRO A 36 2.44 -4.14 -22.10
N VAL A 37 2.85 -3.54 -23.23
CA VAL A 37 3.69 -2.34 -23.26
C VAL A 37 2.99 -1.14 -22.61
N VAL A 38 1.71 -0.92 -22.93
CA VAL A 38 0.91 0.18 -22.38
C VAL A 38 0.64 -0.05 -20.89
N ALA A 39 0.34 -1.28 -20.48
CA ALA A 39 0.17 -1.64 -19.07
C ALA A 39 1.45 -1.34 -18.27
N GLY A 40 2.63 -1.70 -18.79
CA GLY A 40 3.91 -1.35 -18.18
C GLY A 40 4.14 0.16 -18.04
N GLN A 41 3.77 0.95 -19.05
CA GLN A 41 3.86 2.42 -18.99
C GLN A 41 2.91 3.01 -17.93
N LEU A 42 1.71 2.46 -17.77
CA LEU A 42 0.77 2.87 -16.74
C LEU A 42 1.23 2.49 -15.32
N VAL A 43 1.95 1.37 -15.18
CA VAL A 43 2.62 1.02 -13.91
C VAL A 43 3.68 2.06 -13.54
N SER A 44 4.39 2.63 -14.52
CA SER A 44 5.30 3.75 -14.27
C SER A 44 4.58 4.99 -13.72
N LEU A 45 3.32 5.22 -14.09
CA LEU A 45 2.51 6.29 -13.48
C LEU A 45 2.14 6.00 -12.03
N TYR A 46 1.93 4.74 -11.64
CA TYR A 46 1.73 4.36 -10.24
C TYR A 46 2.97 4.70 -9.40
N TRP A 47 4.16 4.30 -9.84
CA TRP A 47 5.42 4.61 -9.13
C TRP A 47 5.78 6.11 -9.18
N GLY A 48 5.53 6.77 -10.31
CA GLY A 48 5.71 8.22 -10.45
C GLY A 48 4.75 8.99 -9.53
N GLY A 49 3.49 8.56 -9.46
CA GLY A 49 2.49 9.08 -8.53
C GLY A 49 2.90 8.86 -7.08
N ALA A 50 3.50 7.71 -6.75
CA ALA A 50 4.06 7.46 -5.43
C ALA A 50 5.24 8.40 -5.11
N MET A 51 6.10 8.72 -6.07
CA MET A 51 7.17 9.72 -5.86
C MET A 51 6.60 11.12 -5.60
N VAL A 52 5.66 11.57 -6.42
CA VAL A 52 4.99 12.88 -6.23
C VAL A 52 4.26 12.92 -4.89
N GLY A 53 3.57 11.82 -4.54
CA GLY A 53 2.91 11.64 -3.25
C GLY A 53 3.86 11.80 -2.06
N ARG A 54 5.13 11.34 -2.17
CA ARG A 54 6.13 11.52 -1.11
C ARG A 54 6.45 13.00 -0.88
N PHE A 55 6.62 13.79 -1.93
CA PHE A 55 6.87 15.23 -1.79
C PHE A 55 5.68 15.97 -1.20
N ALA A 56 4.47 15.68 -1.70
CA ALA A 56 3.24 16.28 -1.19
C ALA A 56 2.98 15.88 0.28
N GLY A 57 3.17 14.61 0.59
CA GLY A 57 3.01 14.05 1.92
C GLY A 57 4.02 14.60 2.92
N ALA A 58 5.29 14.76 2.52
CA ALA A 58 6.32 15.39 3.36
C ALA A 58 5.96 16.85 3.69
N ALA A 59 5.42 17.61 2.73
CA ALA A 59 4.92 18.95 2.99
C ALA A 59 3.71 18.94 3.96
N LEU A 60 2.84 17.93 3.84
CA LEU A 60 1.65 17.79 4.67
C LEU A 60 1.96 17.35 6.11
N LEU A 61 2.99 16.54 6.33
CA LEU A 61 3.52 16.20 7.67
C LEU A 61 4.01 17.41 8.45
N ARG A 62 4.32 18.53 7.79
CA ARG A 62 4.67 19.79 8.48
C ARG A 62 3.46 20.47 9.10
N ARG A 63 2.24 20.10 8.69
CA ARG A 63 0.98 20.74 9.11
C ARG A 63 0.04 19.79 9.85
N LEU A 64 0.13 18.48 9.62
CA LEU A 64 -0.73 17.46 10.20
C LEU A 64 0.07 16.47 11.05
N ALA A 65 -0.57 15.92 12.08
CA ALA A 65 0.01 14.86 12.88
C ALA A 65 0.28 13.60 12.01
N PRO A 66 1.43 12.92 12.20
CA PRO A 66 1.78 11.73 11.42
C PRO A 66 0.75 10.60 11.51
N THR A 67 0.16 10.41 12.69
CA THR A 67 -0.88 9.39 12.94
C THR A 67 -2.15 9.67 12.13
N THR A 68 -2.64 10.90 12.13
CA THR A 68 -3.81 11.33 11.35
C THR A 68 -3.57 11.17 9.85
N LEU A 69 -2.39 11.57 9.38
CA LEU A 69 -2.06 11.48 7.97
C LEU A 69 -1.92 10.03 7.51
N LEU A 70 -1.29 9.17 8.32
CA LEU A 70 -1.19 7.74 8.06
C LEU A 70 -2.58 7.08 8.00
N ALA A 71 -3.46 7.39 8.95
CA ALA A 71 -4.82 6.86 8.97
C ALA A 71 -5.62 7.31 7.74
N ALA A 72 -5.55 8.60 7.39
CA ALA A 72 -6.24 9.14 6.22
C ALA A 72 -5.74 8.51 4.92
N ALA A 73 -4.41 8.38 4.76
CA ALA A 73 -3.81 7.74 3.60
C ALA A 73 -4.19 6.25 3.50
N ALA A 74 -4.18 5.52 4.63
CA ALA A 74 -4.55 4.10 4.67
C ALA A 74 -6.02 3.88 4.30
N VAL A 75 -6.93 4.70 4.84
CA VAL A 75 -8.35 4.65 4.49
C VAL A 75 -8.57 5.03 3.03
N ALA A 76 -7.91 6.07 2.52
CA ALA A 76 -8.02 6.45 1.11
C ALA A 76 -7.52 5.34 0.18
N ALA A 77 -6.37 4.73 0.47
CA ALA A 77 -5.84 3.61 -0.30
C ALA A 77 -6.78 2.40 -0.26
N MET A 78 -7.33 2.05 0.90
CA MET A 78 -8.33 0.98 1.03
C MET A 78 -9.55 1.27 0.15
N LEU A 79 -10.13 2.47 0.24
CA LEU A 79 -11.30 2.83 -0.55
C LEU A 79 -11.01 2.76 -2.05
N LEU A 80 -9.83 3.20 -2.49
CA LEU A 80 -9.40 3.11 -3.89
C LEU A 80 -9.24 1.66 -4.37
N VAL A 81 -8.72 0.76 -3.53
CA VAL A 81 -8.64 -0.67 -3.88
C VAL A 81 -10.04 -1.30 -3.95
N VAL A 82 -10.90 -0.99 -2.99
CA VAL A 82 -12.28 -1.49 -2.98
C VAL A 82 -13.04 -0.98 -4.21
N THR A 83 -12.93 0.30 -4.54
CA THR A 83 -13.55 0.84 -5.76
C THR A 83 -12.96 0.23 -7.01
N ALA A 84 -11.64 0.02 -7.09
CA ALA A 84 -11.02 -0.67 -8.22
C ALA A 84 -11.54 -2.12 -8.37
N SER A 85 -11.79 -2.82 -7.26
CA SER A 85 -12.34 -4.18 -7.27
C SER A 85 -13.82 -4.26 -7.67
N ALA A 86 -14.59 -3.20 -7.39
CA ALA A 86 -16.03 -3.14 -7.65
C ALA A 86 -16.41 -2.42 -8.95
N SER A 87 -15.44 -1.76 -9.61
CA SER A 87 -15.65 -1.02 -10.86
C SER A 87 -14.95 -1.68 -12.03
N THR A 88 -15.35 -1.28 -13.24
CA THR A 88 -14.76 -1.73 -14.50
C THR A 88 -14.31 -0.53 -15.33
N GLY A 89 -13.58 -0.78 -16.41
CA GLY A 89 -13.16 0.28 -17.32
C GLY A 89 -12.02 1.17 -16.81
N ILE A 90 -11.96 2.38 -17.36
CA ILE A 90 -10.97 3.41 -17.03
C ILE A 90 -11.04 3.81 -15.55
N ALA A 91 -12.23 3.84 -14.96
CA ALA A 91 -12.41 4.22 -13.55
C ALA A 91 -11.63 3.28 -12.61
N ALA A 92 -11.69 1.98 -12.86
CA ALA A 92 -10.96 0.97 -12.08
C ALA A 92 -9.44 1.10 -12.26
N ALA A 93 -8.98 1.35 -13.48
CA ALA A 93 -7.57 1.58 -13.78
C ALA A 93 -7.02 2.81 -13.05
N VAL A 94 -7.74 3.95 -13.12
CA VAL A 94 -7.34 5.19 -12.45
C VAL A 94 -7.36 5.01 -10.93
N ALA A 95 -8.37 4.33 -10.38
CA ALA A 95 -8.45 4.06 -8.95
C ALA A 95 -7.22 3.29 -8.45
N LEU A 96 -6.84 2.21 -9.14
CA LEU A 96 -5.70 1.38 -8.73
C LEU A 96 -4.34 2.11 -8.91
N ILE A 97 -4.19 2.91 -9.97
CA ILE A 97 -3.00 3.76 -10.16
C ILE A 97 -2.92 4.83 -9.05
N ALA A 98 -4.06 5.43 -8.67
CA ALA A 98 -4.13 6.45 -7.63
C ALA A 98 -3.76 5.93 -6.23
N VAL A 99 -3.85 4.61 -5.99
CA VAL A 99 -3.37 4.00 -4.74
C VAL A 99 -1.89 4.31 -4.48
N GLY A 100 -1.08 4.45 -5.54
CA GLY A 100 0.33 4.81 -5.42
C GLY A 100 0.55 6.12 -4.67
N LEU A 101 -0.34 7.10 -4.82
CA LEU A 101 -0.27 8.36 -4.07
C LEU A 101 -0.50 8.14 -2.57
N GLY A 102 -1.45 7.28 -2.19
CA GLY A 102 -1.73 6.95 -0.79
C GLY A 102 -0.59 6.15 -0.15
N ASN A 103 -0.02 5.20 -0.89
CA ASN A 103 1.09 4.36 -0.42
C ASN A 103 2.37 5.13 -0.13
N SER A 104 2.57 6.27 -0.81
CA SER A 104 3.80 7.04 -0.79
C SER A 104 4.32 7.39 0.62
N ILE A 105 3.41 7.75 1.53
CA ILE A 105 3.76 8.26 2.87
C ILE A 105 3.77 7.20 3.96
N MET A 106 3.15 6.04 3.71
CA MET A 106 2.91 5.07 4.77
C MET A 106 4.22 4.45 5.29
N TYR A 107 5.16 4.07 4.41
CA TYR A 107 6.44 3.49 4.83
C TYR A 107 7.21 4.37 5.83
N PRO A 108 7.59 5.63 5.51
CA PRO A 108 8.35 6.45 6.44
C PRO A 108 7.57 6.78 7.71
N THR A 109 6.25 6.95 7.63
CA THR A 109 5.44 7.26 8.81
C THR A 109 5.27 6.06 9.74
N ILE A 110 5.01 4.86 9.22
CA ILE A 110 4.97 3.63 10.03
C ILE A 110 6.32 3.40 10.69
N TYR A 111 7.41 3.56 9.93
CA TYR A 111 8.76 3.38 10.44
C TYR A 111 9.05 4.34 11.60
N ALA A 112 8.75 5.64 11.42
CA ALA A 112 8.93 6.66 12.46
C ALA A 112 8.07 6.39 13.70
N LEU A 113 6.80 5.99 13.54
CA LEU A 113 5.89 5.68 14.66
C LEU A 113 6.24 4.38 15.39
N ALA A 114 6.95 3.46 14.74
CA ALA A 114 7.28 2.16 15.31
C ALA A 114 8.58 2.15 16.13
N LEU A 115 9.46 3.14 15.90
CA LEU A 115 10.73 3.32 16.60
C LEU A 115 10.51 3.69 18.09
N PRO A 116 11.19 3.02 19.02
CA PRO A 116 11.14 3.39 20.44
C PRO A 116 11.87 4.71 20.69
N ALA A 117 11.44 5.44 21.72
CA ALA A 117 12.11 6.66 22.18
C ALA A 117 13.51 6.40 22.77
N ASP A 118 13.76 5.16 23.22
CA ASP A 118 15.06 4.75 23.73
C ASP A 118 16.06 4.52 22.57
N HIS A 119 17.07 5.38 22.48
CA HIS A 119 18.12 5.34 21.47
C HIS A 119 18.96 4.05 21.52
N GLY A 120 19.05 3.36 22.67
CA GLY A 120 19.76 2.08 22.77
C GLY A 120 19.06 0.93 22.05
N LEU A 121 17.71 0.98 21.98
CA LEU A 121 16.89 -0.04 21.33
C LEU A 121 16.56 0.30 19.87
N ALA A 122 16.82 1.54 19.42
CA ALA A 122 16.54 1.99 18.07
C ALA A 122 17.20 1.14 16.96
N PRO A 123 18.47 0.68 17.08
CA PRO A 123 19.08 -0.19 16.07
C PRO A 123 18.38 -1.54 15.95
N LEU A 124 18.02 -2.15 17.08
CA LEU A 124 17.33 -3.44 17.12
C LEU A 124 15.90 -3.31 16.58
N ALA A 125 15.22 -2.22 16.94
CA ALA A 125 13.90 -1.88 16.40
C ALA A 125 13.92 -1.69 14.88
N SER A 126 14.89 -0.93 14.37
CA SER A 126 15.12 -0.72 12.94
C SER A 126 15.35 -2.05 12.21
N MET A 127 16.19 -2.93 12.77
CA MET A 127 16.44 -4.25 12.19
C MET A 127 15.15 -5.08 12.08
N LEU A 128 14.32 -5.10 13.14
CA LEU A 128 13.03 -5.81 13.12
C LEU A 128 12.05 -5.23 12.08
N LEU A 129 12.03 -3.90 11.91
CA LEU A 129 11.21 -3.26 10.87
C LEU A 129 11.70 -3.61 9.46
N CYS A 130 13.02 -3.66 9.24
CA CYS A 130 13.60 -4.11 7.98
C CYS A 130 13.30 -5.59 7.71
N MET A 131 13.27 -6.46 8.73
CA MET A 131 12.86 -7.85 8.57
C MET A 131 11.37 -7.98 8.23
N ALA A 132 10.52 -7.08 8.73
CA ALA A 132 9.09 -7.09 8.44
C ALA A 132 8.76 -6.86 6.95
N VAL A 133 9.70 -6.32 6.16
CA VAL A 133 9.60 -6.15 4.71
C VAL A 133 9.36 -7.50 3.99
N VAL A 134 9.65 -8.63 4.63
CA VAL A 134 9.29 -9.98 4.13
C VAL A 134 7.81 -10.14 3.77
N GLY A 135 6.92 -9.30 4.32
CA GLY A 135 5.51 -9.23 3.91
C GLY A 135 5.31 -8.98 2.41
N GLY A 136 6.26 -8.30 1.76
CA GLY A 136 6.29 -8.10 0.31
C GLY A 136 6.51 -9.38 -0.51
N ALA A 137 6.92 -10.49 0.10
CA ALA A 137 6.96 -11.80 -0.57
C ALA A 137 5.73 -12.64 -0.20
N VAL A 138 5.28 -12.56 1.05
CA VAL A 138 4.19 -13.40 1.59
C VAL A 138 2.83 -12.95 1.05
N VAL A 139 2.50 -11.66 1.12
CA VAL A 139 1.16 -11.16 0.75
C VAL A 139 0.91 -11.27 -0.75
N PRO A 140 1.85 -10.97 -1.67
CA PRO A 140 1.62 -11.18 -3.09
C PRO A 140 1.44 -12.65 -3.45
N LEU A 141 2.18 -13.56 -2.80
CA LEU A 141 2.02 -15.00 -3.01
C LEU A 141 0.63 -15.48 -2.59
N LEU A 142 0.17 -15.07 -1.41
CA LEU A 142 -1.19 -15.37 -0.94
C LEU A 142 -2.24 -14.77 -1.88
N THR A 143 -2.03 -13.54 -2.33
CA THR A 143 -2.94 -12.87 -3.27
C THR A 143 -2.97 -13.57 -4.62
N GLY A 144 -1.83 -14.05 -5.12
CA GLY A 144 -1.73 -14.83 -6.36
C GLY A 144 -2.52 -16.14 -6.26
N ILE A 145 -2.37 -16.89 -5.16
CA ILE A 145 -3.14 -18.12 -4.92
C ILE A 145 -4.65 -17.83 -4.92
N VAL A 146 -5.07 -16.74 -4.28
CA VAL A 146 -6.48 -16.32 -4.28
C VAL A 146 -6.92 -15.86 -5.66
N ALA A 147 -6.07 -15.17 -6.42
CA ALA A 147 -6.36 -14.72 -7.78
C ALA A 147 -6.56 -15.88 -8.74
N ASP A 148 -5.76 -16.95 -8.61
CA ASP A 148 -5.88 -18.17 -9.41
C ASP A 148 -7.17 -18.94 -9.08
N ALA A 149 -7.61 -18.95 -7.82
CA ALA A 149 -8.79 -19.70 -7.37
C ALA A 149 -10.12 -18.95 -7.54
N ALA A 150 -10.16 -17.66 -7.18
CA ALA A 150 -11.38 -16.85 -7.09
C ALA A 150 -11.42 -15.67 -8.07
N GLY A 151 -10.34 -15.42 -8.81
CA GLY A 151 -10.19 -14.28 -9.70
C GLY A 151 -9.57 -13.06 -9.02
N LEU A 152 -9.20 -12.07 -9.83
CA LEU A 152 -8.36 -10.95 -9.39
C LEU A 152 -9.11 -9.90 -8.55
N ALA A 153 -10.42 -9.73 -8.78
CA ALA A 153 -11.24 -8.80 -8.00
C ALA A 153 -11.31 -9.15 -6.51
N PRO A 154 -11.65 -10.39 -6.10
CA PRO A 154 -11.60 -10.77 -4.69
C PRO A 154 -10.17 -10.84 -4.14
N ALA A 155 -9.17 -11.12 -5.00
CA ALA A 155 -7.77 -11.09 -4.58
C ALA A 155 -7.32 -9.70 -4.10
N LEU A 156 -7.82 -8.62 -4.74
CA LEU A 156 -7.55 -7.24 -4.32
C LEU A 156 -8.13 -6.88 -2.93
N LEU A 157 -9.07 -7.67 -2.39
CA LEU A 157 -9.55 -7.47 -1.02
C LEU A 157 -8.48 -7.79 0.03
N LEU A 158 -7.50 -8.65 -0.28
CA LEU A 158 -6.42 -8.96 0.66
C LEU A 158 -5.53 -7.73 0.92
N PRO A 159 -5.03 -6.99 -0.09
CA PRO A 159 -4.42 -5.67 0.12
C PRO A 159 -5.32 -4.66 0.85
N ALA A 160 -6.64 -4.67 0.58
CA ALA A 160 -7.56 -3.78 1.28
C ALA A 160 -7.62 -4.06 2.79
N LEU A 161 -7.59 -5.35 3.19
CA LEU A 161 -7.49 -5.76 4.59
C LEU A 161 -6.16 -5.34 5.22
N CYS A 162 -5.05 -5.41 4.48
CA CYS A 162 -3.76 -4.90 4.95
C CYS A 162 -3.83 -3.39 5.25
N TYR A 163 -4.47 -2.59 4.40
CA TYR A 163 -4.71 -1.16 4.67
C TYR A 163 -5.59 -0.93 5.89
N ALA A 164 -6.55 -1.80 6.16
CA ALA A 164 -7.37 -1.72 7.37
C ALA A 164 -6.51 -1.90 8.63
N GLY A 165 -5.59 -2.88 8.60
CA GLY A 165 -4.62 -3.07 9.68
C GLY A 165 -3.74 -1.85 9.93
N ILE A 166 -3.28 -1.18 8.87
CA ILE A 166 -2.47 0.05 8.97
C ILE A 166 -3.30 1.21 9.55
N ALA A 167 -4.55 1.37 9.12
CA ALA A 167 -5.44 2.41 9.66
C ALA A 167 -5.72 2.20 11.16
N LEU A 168 -5.89 0.95 11.60
CA LEU A 168 -6.02 0.60 13.01
C LEU A 168 -4.73 0.87 13.80
N PHE A 169 -3.57 0.52 13.24
CA PHE A 169 -2.28 0.86 13.83
C PHE A 169 -2.11 2.37 14.00
N ALA A 170 -2.46 3.16 12.99
CA ALA A 170 -2.36 4.62 13.02
C ALA A 170 -3.24 5.25 14.12
N ARG A 171 -4.42 4.67 14.40
CA ARG A 171 -5.31 5.09 15.49
C ARG A 171 -4.82 4.67 16.88
N GLY A 172 -4.14 3.53 16.98
CA GLY A 172 -3.58 3.02 18.23
C GLY A 172 -2.21 3.58 18.58
N ALA A 173 -1.48 4.09 17.59
CA ALA A 173 -0.20 4.78 17.79
C ALA A 173 -0.45 6.11 18.50
N ARG A 174 0.08 6.25 19.73
CA ARG A 174 0.13 7.54 20.41
C ARG A 174 1.19 8.40 19.71
N ALA A 175 0.79 9.61 19.32
CA ALA A 175 1.69 10.62 18.78
C ALA A 175 2.65 11.12 19.87
#